data_AF-A0A0E0BE93-F1
#
_entry.id   AF-A0A0E0BE93-F1
#
_cell.length_a   1.000
_cell.length_b   1.000
_cell.length_c   1.000
_cell.angle_alpha   90.00
_cell.angle_beta   90.00
_cell.angle_gamma   90.00
#
_symmetry.space_group_name_H-M   'P 1'
#
loop_
_entity.id
_entity.type
_entity.pdbx_description
1 polymer ?
#
loop_
_entity_poly.entity_id
_entity_poly.type
_entity_poly.pdbx_seq_one_letter_code
_entity_poly.pdbx_strand_id
1 'polypeptide(L)'
;MAAVVRGVLNGIREKGLSNFLRHARDEGYFKCLLDGNLLQTKIHNIGATVVGVDKFGNKYYEKLHDTQYGRHRWVEYAEKGRYNASQVPPEWHGWLHHITDSTGDEATVNSPPGRLPRLNAIEPFSLVPGSKLQACLAVSHSMKVATGGPRVEHHPGFQKLLALPLLLEQNAKAYIVDHKENFSGEGEELIYHSKGHALNPGQRDWTRYQPWEPKKEEAT
;
A
#
# COMPACT_ATOMS: atom_id res chain seq x y z
N MET A 1 27.34 0.21 26.89
CA MET A 1 27.46 -1.24 27.16
C MET A 1 26.62 -1.71 28.35
N ALA A 2 26.75 -1.13 29.55
CA ALA A 2 26.04 -1.61 30.74
C ALA A 2 24.50 -1.55 30.66
N ALA A 3 23.91 -0.61 29.91
CA ALA A 3 22.45 -0.55 29.71
C ALA A 3 21.92 -1.71 28.84
N VAL A 4 22.66 -2.07 27.77
CA VAL A 4 22.31 -3.17 26.88
C VAL A 4 22.42 -4.50 27.61
N VAL A 5 23.51 -4.72 28.35
CA VAL A 5 23.70 -5.95 29.15
C VAL A 5 22.60 -6.10 30.21
N ARG A 6 22.22 -5.01 30.88
CA ARG A 6 21.08 -5.00 31.82
C ARG A 6 19.75 -5.29 31.12
N GLY A 7 19.51 -4.74 29.94
CA GLY A 7 18.32 -5.03 29.13
C GLY A 7 18.23 -6.51 28.73
N VAL A 8 19.34 -7.11 28.30
CA VAL A 8 19.42 -8.54 27.97
C VAL A 8 19.14 -9.41 29.21
N LEU A 9 19.78 -9.11 30.34
CA LEU A 9 19.54 -9.82 31.61
C LEU A 9 18.09 -9.73 32.07
N ASN A 10 17.47 -8.55 31.99
CA ASN A 10 16.06 -8.37 32.32
C ASN A 10 15.15 -9.14 31.36
N GLY A 11 15.44 -9.12 30.05
CA GLY A 11 14.70 -9.90 29.06
C GLY A 11 14.77 -11.41 29.29
N ILE A 12 15.95 -11.93 29.67
CA ILE A 12 16.13 -13.34 30.03
C ILE A 12 15.36 -13.68 31.32
N ARG A 13 15.37 -12.76 32.30
CA ARG A 13 14.66 -12.93 33.57
C ARG A 13 13.14 -12.95 33.39
N GLU A 14 12.60 -12.11 32.52
CA GLU A 14 11.15 -11.98 32.30
C GLU A 14 10.58 -13.08 31.41
N LYS A 15 11.24 -13.40 30.30
CA LYS A 15 10.74 -14.37 29.31
C LYS A 15 11.23 -15.81 29.57
N GLY A 16 12.32 -15.95 30.33
CA GLY A 16 13.08 -17.20 30.46
C GLY A 16 14.07 -17.38 29.29
N LEU A 17 15.18 -18.06 29.54
CA LEU A 17 16.28 -18.21 28.57
C LEU A 17 15.82 -18.85 27.24
N SER A 18 14.98 -19.89 27.30
CA SER A 18 14.52 -20.59 26.10
C SER A 18 13.64 -19.71 25.21
N ASN A 19 12.65 -19.02 25.79
CA ASN A 19 11.79 -18.11 25.04
C ASN A 19 12.56 -16.87 24.55
N PHE A 20 13.56 -16.40 25.31
CA PHE A 20 14.43 -15.32 24.88
C PHE A 20 15.25 -15.71 23.65
N LEU A 21 15.86 -16.91 23.66
CA LEU A 21 16.60 -17.43 22.50
C LEU A 21 15.68 -17.66 21.30
N ARG A 22 14.47 -18.17 21.52
CA ARG A 22 13.46 -18.31 20.47
C ARG A 22 13.09 -16.94 19.88
N HIS A 23 12.81 -15.96 20.72
CA HIS A 23 12.52 -14.60 20.28
C HIS A 23 13.69 -13.96 19.53
N ALA A 24 14.93 -14.18 19.96
CA ALA A 24 16.12 -13.69 19.26
C ALA A 24 16.28 -14.33 17.87
N ARG A 25 15.90 -15.62 17.74
CA ARG A 25 15.82 -16.32 16.45
C ARG A 25 14.72 -15.78 15.56
N ASP A 26 13.51 -15.61 16.10
CA ASP A 26 12.33 -15.19 15.33
C ASP A 26 12.47 -13.73 14.85
N GLU A 27 13.03 -12.84 15.68
CA GLU A 27 13.36 -11.45 15.28
C GLU A 27 14.54 -11.36 14.29
N GLY A 28 15.22 -12.49 14.02
CA GLY A 28 16.31 -12.56 13.04
C GLY A 28 17.69 -12.13 13.54
N TYR A 29 17.90 -11.94 14.85
CA TYR A 29 19.21 -11.52 15.38
C TYR A 29 20.33 -12.53 15.04
N PHE A 30 20.01 -13.82 14.97
CA PHE A 30 20.98 -14.83 14.53
C PHE A 30 21.29 -14.75 13.03
N LYS A 31 20.34 -14.34 12.18
CA LYS A 31 20.56 -14.17 10.74
C LYS A 31 21.41 -12.94 10.40
N CYS A 32 21.36 -11.91 11.25
CA CYS A 32 22.21 -10.72 11.12
C CYS A 32 23.72 -11.02 11.11
N LEU A 33 24.14 -12.17 11.64
CA LEU A 33 25.56 -12.55 11.65
C LEU A 33 26.08 -12.88 10.25
N LEU A 34 25.22 -13.42 9.39
CA LEU A 34 25.56 -13.79 8.01
C LEU A 34 25.09 -12.74 7.00
N ASP A 35 24.07 -11.95 7.35
CA ASP A 35 23.52 -10.87 6.52
C ASP A 35 23.91 -9.49 7.05
N GLY A 36 24.86 -8.86 6.36
CA GLY A 36 25.37 -7.53 6.72
C GLY A 36 24.33 -6.40 6.59
N ASN A 37 23.38 -6.52 5.65
CA ASN A 37 22.34 -5.49 5.48
C ASN A 37 21.37 -5.54 6.65
N LEU A 38 20.97 -6.73 7.07
CA LEU A 38 20.11 -6.90 8.24
C LEU A 38 20.81 -6.43 9.51
N LEU A 39 22.12 -6.68 9.66
CA LEU A 39 22.89 -6.12 10.78
C LEU A 39 22.85 -4.58 10.78
N GLN A 40 23.04 -3.95 9.62
CA GLN A 40 23.00 -2.50 9.50
C GLN A 40 21.63 -1.93 9.88
N THR A 41 20.53 -2.53 9.43
CA THR A 41 19.18 -2.10 9.83
C THR A 41 18.94 -2.27 11.33
N LYS A 42 19.36 -3.38 11.94
CA LYS A 42 19.27 -3.58 13.40
C LYS A 42 20.09 -2.55 14.18
N ILE A 43 21.22 -2.07 13.66
CA ILE A 43 21.99 -0.98 14.26
C ILE A 43 21.22 0.33 14.17
N HIS A 44 20.61 0.65 13.02
CA HIS A 44 19.78 1.85 12.88
C HIS A 44 18.56 1.85 13.80
N ASN A 45 17.99 0.67 14.06
CA ASN A 45 16.85 0.52 14.99
C ASN A 45 17.20 0.95 16.42
N ILE A 46 18.49 0.97 16.80
CA ILE A 46 18.91 1.43 18.12
C ILE A 46 18.69 2.95 18.22
N GLY A 47 17.65 3.33 18.97
CA GLY A 47 17.23 4.73 19.12
C GLY A 47 16.28 5.24 18.04
N ALA A 48 15.71 4.35 17.23
CA ALA A 48 14.62 4.68 16.31
C ALA A 48 13.25 4.45 16.95
N THR A 49 12.25 5.19 16.49
CA THR A 49 10.86 5.02 16.90
C THR A 49 10.11 4.17 15.87
N VAL A 50 9.34 3.19 16.35
CA VAL A 50 8.43 2.41 15.49
C VAL A 50 7.22 3.27 15.18
N VAL A 51 6.95 3.51 13.91
CA VAL A 51 5.80 4.31 13.44
C VAL A 51 4.57 3.43 13.29
N GLY A 52 4.73 2.25 12.69
CA GLY A 52 3.64 1.31 12.46
C GLY A 52 4.12 -0.04 11.94
N VAL A 53 3.16 -0.95 11.78
CA VAL A 53 3.38 -2.31 11.28
C VAL A 53 2.32 -2.60 10.24
N ASP A 54 2.73 -3.07 9.06
CA ASP A 54 1.78 -3.44 8.02
C ASP A 54 1.14 -4.83 8.24
N LYS A 55 0.20 -5.18 7.35
CA LYS A 55 -0.50 -6.47 7.35
C LYS A 55 0.42 -7.67 7.14
N PHE A 56 1.57 -7.47 6.49
CA PHE A 56 2.57 -8.51 6.23
C PHE A 56 3.56 -8.65 7.40
N GLY A 57 3.48 -7.77 8.39
CA GLY A 57 4.34 -7.75 9.58
C GLY A 57 5.63 -6.95 9.41
N ASN A 58 5.79 -6.20 8.32
CA ASN A 58 6.93 -5.32 8.14
C ASN A 58 6.80 -4.13 9.10
N LYS A 59 7.89 -3.79 9.79
CA LYS A 59 7.93 -2.73 10.79
C LYS A 59 8.56 -1.49 10.16
N TYR A 60 7.90 -0.35 10.31
CA TYR A 60 8.37 0.93 9.77
C TYR A 60 8.95 1.78 10.90
N TYR A 61 10.15 2.31 10.66
CA TYR A 61 10.91 3.06 11.64
C TYR A 61 11.18 4.47 11.15
N GLU A 62 11.14 5.41 12.08
CA GLU A 62 11.54 6.80 11.86
C GLU A 62 12.57 7.22 12.92
N LYS A 63 13.53 8.05 12.51
CA LYS A 63 14.49 8.69 13.39
C LYS A 63 14.80 10.10 12.90
N LEU A 64 14.04 11.08 13.43
CA LEU A 64 14.12 12.49 13.04
C LEU A 64 15.42 13.19 13.48
N HIS A 65 16.04 12.74 14.58
CA HIS A 65 17.24 13.34 15.14
C HIS A 65 18.49 12.48 14.88
N ASP A 66 19.66 13.11 14.71
CA ASP A 66 20.97 12.45 14.55
C ASP A 66 21.11 11.52 13.34
N THR A 67 20.30 11.72 12.29
CA THR A 67 20.41 10.97 11.03
C THR A 67 20.53 11.90 9.83
N GLN A 68 21.19 11.42 8.78
CA GLN A 68 21.28 12.13 7.52
C GLN A 68 19.91 12.16 6.82
N TYR A 69 19.60 13.28 6.17
CA TYR A 69 18.39 13.39 5.33
C TYR A 69 18.34 12.26 4.29
N GLY A 70 17.15 11.67 4.11
CA GLY A 70 16.93 10.48 3.29
C GLY A 70 17.17 9.12 3.99
N ARG A 71 17.82 9.08 5.15
CA ARG A 71 18.04 7.84 5.94
C ARG A 71 17.24 7.78 7.24
N HIS A 72 16.37 8.76 7.46
CA HIS A 72 15.55 8.87 8.68
C HIS A 72 14.32 7.96 8.66
N ARG A 73 13.90 7.43 7.50
CA ARG A 73 12.82 6.45 7.36
C ARG A 73 13.35 5.17 6.75
N TRP A 74 13.00 4.02 7.32
CA TRP A 74 13.32 2.72 6.75
C TRP A 74 12.31 1.67 7.18
N VAL A 75 12.34 0.53 6.48
CA VAL A 75 11.50 -0.63 6.76
C VAL A 75 12.36 -1.81 7.20
N GLU A 76 11.86 -2.56 8.16
CA GLU A 76 12.37 -3.86 8.54
C GLU A 76 11.36 -4.94 8.14
N TYR A 77 11.67 -5.70 7.08
CA TYR A 77 10.78 -6.74 6.56
C TYR A 77 10.54 -7.86 7.57
N ALA A 78 9.34 -8.40 7.64
CA ALA A 78 9.03 -9.53 8.54
C ALA A 78 9.88 -10.77 8.18
N GLU A 79 9.93 -11.09 6.88
CA GLU A 79 10.68 -12.23 6.38
C GLU A 79 12.17 -11.91 6.26
N LYS A 80 12.97 -12.47 7.17
CA LYS A 80 14.42 -12.26 7.21
C LYS A 80 15.22 -13.15 6.26
N GLY A 81 14.57 -14.11 5.59
CA GLY A 81 15.23 -15.06 4.70
C GLY A 81 15.38 -14.52 3.30
N ARG A 82 14.25 -14.08 2.72
CA ARG A 82 14.16 -13.56 1.36
C ARG A 82 13.34 -12.27 1.38
N TYR A 83 13.96 -11.19 1.82
CA TYR A 83 13.32 -9.89 1.80
C TYR A 83 13.43 -9.27 0.41
N ASN A 84 12.36 -8.61 -0.03
CA ASN A 84 12.27 -7.97 -1.34
C ASN A 84 11.66 -6.57 -1.19
N ALA A 85 12.21 -5.58 -1.92
CA ALA A 85 11.71 -4.20 -1.91
C ALA A 85 10.23 -4.09 -2.32
N SER A 86 9.76 -5.01 -3.16
CA SER A 86 8.38 -5.04 -3.63
C SER A 86 7.36 -5.58 -2.62
N GLN A 87 7.78 -6.02 -1.42
CA GLN A 87 6.87 -6.47 -0.34
C GLN A 87 6.20 -5.31 0.41
N VAL A 88 6.64 -4.08 0.19
CA VAL A 88 6.05 -2.89 0.82
C VAL A 88 4.70 -2.58 0.17
N PRO A 89 3.59 -2.58 0.92
CA PRO A 89 2.28 -2.24 0.37
C PRO A 89 2.22 -0.77 -0.07
N PRO A 90 1.30 -0.43 -1.01
CA PRO A 90 1.22 0.92 -1.57
C PRO A 90 0.93 2.01 -0.53
N GLU A 91 0.24 1.66 0.55
CA GLU A 91 -0.05 2.56 1.68
C GLU A 91 1.24 3.04 2.38
N TRP A 92 2.22 2.15 2.58
CA TRP A 92 3.49 2.47 3.22
C TRP A 92 4.57 2.92 2.23
N HIS A 93 4.44 2.55 0.95
CA HIS A 93 5.38 2.92 -0.10
C HIS A 93 5.51 4.45 -0.25
N GLY A 94 4.40 5.19 -0.21
CA GLY A 94 4.43 6.65 -0.31
C GLY A 94 5.20 7.33 0.82
N TRP A 95 4.98 6.86 2.06
CA TRP A 95 5.64 7.38 3.25
C TRP A 95 7.14 7.06 3.28
N LEU A 96 7.51 5.82 2.90
CA LEU A 96 8.89 5.35 2.86
C LEU A 96 9.74 6.11 1.83
N HIS A 97 9.14 6.50 0.70
CA HIS A 97 9.81 7.23 -0.38
C HIS A 97 9.69 8.75 -0.29
N HIS A 98 9.28 9.29 0.86
CA HIS A 98 9.15 10.74 1.09
C HIS A 98 8.19 11.44 0.11
N ILE A 99 7.22 10.70 -0.44
CA ILE A 99 6.19 11.25 -1.34
C ILE A 99 5.09 11.93 -0.52
N THR A 100 4.77 11.36 0.63
CA THR A 100 3.79 11.88 1.59
C THR A 100 4.31 11.74 3.01
N ASP A 101 3.85 12.62 3.89
CA ASP A 101 4.11 12.53 5.33
C ASP A 101 3.04 11.74 6.08
N SER A 102 1.90 11.46 5.45
CA SER A 102 0.89 10.57 6.02
C SER A 102 1.44 9.16 6.15
N THR A 103 1.27 8.56 7.33
CA THR A 103 1.68 7.17 7.58
C THR A 103 0.82 6.20 6.79
N GLY A 104 1.25 4.93 6.66
CA GLY A 104 0.46 3.93 5.94
C GLY A 104 -0.93 3.74 6.53
N ASP A 105 -1.04 3.75 7.86
CA ASP A 105 -2.32 3.64 8.56
C ASP A 105 -3.25 4.81 8.23
N GLU A 106 -2.73 6.04 8.22
CA GLU A 106 -3.48 7.22 7.80
C GLU A 106 -3.83 7.20 6.31
N ALA A 107 -2.93 6.68 5.46
CA ALA A 107 -3.15 6.58 4.03
C ALA A 107 -4.26 5.57 3.70
N THR A 108 -4.40 4.48 4.47
CA THR A 108 -5.53 3.54 4.28
C THR A 108 -6.88 4.19 4.60
N VAL A 109 -6.92 5.08 5.60
CA VAL A 109 -8.14 5.79 5.99
C VAL A 109 -8.47 6.91 5.00
N ASN A 110 -7.46 7.62 4.49
CA ASN A 110 -7.64 8.78 3.63
C ASN A 110 -7.68 8.48 2.13
N SER A 111 -7.42 7.23 1.71
CA SER A 111 -7.41 6.87 0.29
C SER A 111 -8.81 6.95 -0.30
N PRO A 112 -9.07 7.90 -1.22
CA PRO A 112 -10.37 7.98 -1.85
C PRO A 112 -10.58 6.75 -2.74
N PRO A 113 -11.80 6.23 -2.77
CA PRO A 113 -12.17 4.93 -3.32
C PRO A 113 -12.14 4.78 -4.86
N GLY A 114 -11.24 5.46 -5.56
CA GLY A 114 -11.23 5.39 -7.02
C GLY A 114 -10.09 6.12 -7.71
N ARG A 115 -9.02 6.51 -7.01
CA ARG A 115 -7.84 7.06 -7.68
C ARG A 115 -6.86 5.94 -8.03
N LEU A 116 -7.26 5.07 -8.96
CA LEU A 116 -6.28 4.33 -9.74
C LEU A 116 -5.49 5.35 -10.58
N PRO A 117 -4.17 5.16 -10.78
CA PRO A 117 -3.46 5.94 -11.80
C PRO A 117 -4.16 5.65 -13.13
N ARG A 118 -4.77 6.67 -13.73
CA ARG A 118 -5.30 6.56 -15.09
C ARG A 118 -4.12 6.27 -16.00
N LEU A 119 -3.88 5.01 -16.31
CA LEU A 119 -3.22 4.60 -17.54
C LEU A 119 -4.16 5.03 -18.68
N ASN A 120 -4.02 6.28 -19.11
CA ASN A 120 -4.30 6.85 -20.43
C ASN A 120 -4.57 8.37 -20.30
N ALA A 121 -3.94 9.11 -21.21
CA ALA A 121 -4.03 10.56 -21.47
C ALA A 121 -3.05 11.45 -20.68
N ILE A 122 -1.85 11.59 -21.25
CA ILE A 122 -1.27 12.87 -21.67
C ILE A 122 -2.16 14.06 -21.28
N GLU A 123 -1.70 14.90 -20.36
CA GLU A 123 -2.35 16.20 -20.17
C GLU A 123 -2.10 17.08 -21.40
N PRO A 124 -3.13 17.69 -22.00
CA PRO A 124 -2.96 18.97 -22.63
C PRO A 124 -3.54 20.04 -21.71
N PHE A 125 -2.63 20.92 -21.29
CA PHE A 125 -2.77 22.35 -21.54
C PHE A 125 -3.97 23.09 -20.90
N SER A 126 -3.63 23.91 -19.89
CA SER A 126 -4.29 25.14 -19.44
C SER A 126 -5.82 25.15 -19.25
N LEU A 127 -6.23 25.29 -17.99
CA LEU A 127 -7.56 25.75 -17.58
C LEU A 127 -7.99 27.01 -18.35
N VAL A 128 -9.03 26.90 -19.17
CA VAL A 128 -9.75 28.04 -19.73
C VAL A 128 -10.64 28.64 -18.63
N PRO A 129 -10.57 29.96 -18.35
CA PRO A 129 -11.43 30.59 -17.36
C PRO A 129 -12.89 30.60 -17.85
N GLY A 130 -13.83 30.17 -17.00
CA GLY A 130 -15.28 30.33 -17.25
C GLY A 130 -16.16 29.08 -17.25
N SER A 131 -15.68 27.90 -16.82
CA SER A 131 -16.53 26.71 -16.74
C SER A 131 -17.31 26.63 -15.42
N LYS A 132 -18.57 26.16 -15.51
CA LYS A 132 -19.57 26.10 -14.42
C LYS A 132 -19.14 25.32 -13.16
N LEU A 133 -18.01 24.61 -13.21
CA LEU A 133 -17.46 23.87 -12.07
C LEU A 133 -16.84 24.78 -10.99
N GLN A 134 -16.52 26.04 -11.32
CA GLN A 134 -15.98 27.00 -10.36
C GLN A 134 -17.04 27.48 -9.35
N ALA A 135 -18.33 27.38 -9.69
CA ALA A 135 -19.43 27.76 -8.80
C ALA A 135 -19.64 26.77 -7.63
N CYS A 136 -19.34 25.47 -7.83
CA CYS A 136 -19.60 24.46 -6.80
C CYS A 136 -18.59 24.52 -5.64
N LEU A 137 -17.35 24.94 -5.89
CA LEU A 137 -16.32 25.06 -4.84
C LEU A 137 -16.52 26.30 -3.96
N ALA A 138 -17.08 27.37 -4.53
CA ALA A 138 -17.34 28.63 -3.83
C ALA A 138 -18.47 28.53 -2.78
N VAL A 139 -19.43 27.63 -2.95
CA VAL A 139 -20.55 27.46 -2.01
C VAL A 139 -20.10 26.77 -0.71
N SER A 140 -19.06 25.93 -0.76
CA SER A 140 -18.53 25.23 0.43
C SER A 140 -17.82 26.18 1.42
N HIS A 141 -17.12 27.21 0.91
CA HIS A 141 -16.36 28.12 1.76
C HIS A 141 -17.21 29.21 2.44
N SER A 142 -18.46 29.41 2.04
CA SER A 142 -19.28 30.50 2.57
C SER A 142 -20.19 30.12 3.74
N MET A 143 -20.28 28.84 4.14
CA MET A 143 -21.23 28.38 5.17
C MET A 143 -20.67 28.27 6.60
N LYS A 144 -19.54 28.92 6.92
CA LYS A 144 -19.01 28.97 8.30
C LYS A 144 -19.33 30.23 9.11
N VAL A 145 -20.15 31.15 8.58
CA VAL A 145 -20.55 32.35 9.34
C VAL A 145 -22.03 32.63 9.13
N ALA A 146 -22.88 32.11 10.02
CA ALA A 146 -24.15 32.72 10.40
C ALA A 146 -24.77 31.93 11.57
N THR A 147 -24.54 32.44 12.78
CA THR A 147 -25.38 32.14 13.95
C THR A 147 -26.78 32.71 13.69
N GLY A 148 -27.72 31.85 13.33
CA GLY A 148 -29.11 32.23 13.09
C GLY A 148 -29.79 31.19 12.21
N GLY A 149 -30.39 30.18 12.86
CA GLY A 149 -30.95 29.04 12.15
C GLY A 149 -32.14 29.42 11.26
N PRO A 150 -32.25 28.82 10.06
CA PRO A 150 -33.52 28.58 9.41
C PRO A 150 -33.88 27.09 9.50
N ARG A 151 -35.18 26.84 9.66
CA ARG A 151 -35.81 25.50 9.66
C ARG A 151 -35.43 24.77 8.37
N VAL A 152 -34.60 23.73 8.48
CA VAL A 152 -34.16 22.91 7.36
C VAL A 152 -35.33 22.05 6.89
N GLU A 153 -35.93 22.39 5.75
CA GLU A 153 -36.86 21.48 5.07
C GLU A 153 -36.07 20.26 4.54
N HIS A 154 -36.43 19.08 5.03
CA HIS A 154 -35.85 17.81 4.62
C HIS A 154 -36.28 17.45 3.18
N HIS A 155 -35.61 18.03 2.18
CA HIS A 155 -35.73 17.55 0.81
C HIS A 155 -35.04 16.18 0.67
N PRO A 156 -35.71 15.13 0.14
CA PRO A 156 -35.15 13.78 0.03
C PRO A 156 -33.91 13.68 -0.88
N GLY A 157 -33.62 14.73 -1.67
CA GLY A 157 -32.39 14.84 -2.47
C GLY A 157 -31.14 15.20 -1.65
N PHE A 158 -31.28 15.86 -0.50
CA PHE A 158 -30.14 16.31 0.32
C PHE A 158 -29.47 15.16 1.07
N GLN A 159 -30.26 14.15 1.47
CA GLN A 159 -29.74 12.92 2.09
C GLN A 159 -28.86 12.10 1.14
N LYS A 160 -29.13 12.13 -0.18
CA LYS A 160 -28.29 11.44 -1.18
C LYS A 160 -26.90 12.06 -1.34
N LEU A 161 -26.77 13.38 -1.19
CA LEU A 161 -25.48 14.07 -1.26
C LEU A 161 -24.61 13.83 -0.03
N LEU A 162 -25.22 13.72 1.16
CA LEU A 162 -24.51 13.36 2.40
C LEU A 162 -24.05 11.89 2.42
N ALA A 163 -24.73 11.00 1.70
CA ALA A 163 -24.37 9.58 1.59
C ALA A 163 -23.32 9.28 0.50
N LEU A 164 -23.05 10.23 -0.41
CA LEU A 164 -22.15 10.03 -1.54
C LEU A 164 -20.71 9.61 -1.16
N PRO A 165 -20.06 10.21 -0.14
CA PRO A 165 -18.70 9.81 0.28
C PRO A 165 -18.66 8.37 0.78
N LEU A 166 -19.68 7.96 1.52
CA LEU A 166 -19.77 6.64 2.15
C LEU A 166 -20.06 5.54 1.12
N LEU A 167 -20.86 5.84 0.11
CA LEU A 167 -21.21 4.92 -0.98
C LEU A 167 -20.03 4.73 -1.95
N LEU A 168 -19.26 5.80 -2.19
CA LEU A 168 -17.98 5.73 -2.87
C LEU A 168 -17.02 4.82 -2.09
N GLU A 169 -16.88 4.98 -0.77
CA GLU A 169 -15.98 4.14 0.05
C GLU A 169 -16.33 2.65 0.00
N GLN A 170 -17.62 2.34 0.02
CA GLN A 170 -18.12 0.96 -0.10
C GLN A 170 -17.81 0.37 -1.47
N ASN A 171 -17.94 1.17 -2.53
CA ASN A 171 -17.64 0.70 -3.89
C ASN A 171 -16.15 0.42 -4.07
N ALA A 172 -15.21 1.21 -3.53
CA ALA A 172 -13.77 0.86 -3.66
C ALA A 172 -13.39 -0.47 -3.10
N LYS A 173 -13.94 -0.79 -1.95
CA LYS A 173 -13.65 -2.05 -1.29
C LYS A 173 -14.04 -3.23 -2.20
N ALA A 174 -14.93 -3.03 -3.17
CA ALA A 174 -15.32 -4.04 -4.13
C ALA A 174 -14.25 -4.34 -5.22
N TYR A 175 -13.33 -3.43 -5.49
CA TYR A 175 -12.33 -3.58 -6.58
C TYR A 175 -10.86 -3.43 -6.14
N ILE A 176 -10.60 -3.22 -4.85
CA ILE A 176 -9.23 -3.25 -4.32
C ILE A 176 -8.70 -4.69 -4.37
N VAL A 177 -7.51 -4.83 -4.95
CA VAL A 177 -6.75 -6.08 -4.97
C VAL A 177 -5.71 -6.02 -3.86
N ASP A 178 -5.58 -7.10 -3.09
CA ASP A 178 -4.55 -7.20 -2.07
C ASP A 178 -3.15 -7.10 -2.68
N HIS A 179 -2.25 -6.44 -1.93
CA HIS A 179 -0.88 -6.28 -2.37
C HIS A 179 -0.21 -7.65 -2.55
N LYS A 180 0.51 -7.79 -3.66
CA LYS A 180 1.35 -8.94 -3.99
C LYS A 180 2.73 -8.43 -4.35
N GLU A 181 3.76 -9.10 -3.82
CA GLU A 181 5.14 -8.81 -4.17
C GLU A 181 5.45 -9.22 -5.62
N ASN A 182 6.61 -8.83 -6.11
CA ASN A 182 7.06 -9.18 -7.45
C ASN A 182 7.65 -10.59 -7.51
N PHE A 183 6.89 -11.54 -8.08
CA PHE A 183 7.29 -12.95 -8.28
C PHE A 183 8.09 -13.21 -9.57
N SER A 184 8.68 -12.18 -10.17
CA SER A 184 9.51 -12.34 -11.36
C SER A 184 10.64 -13.35 -11.11
N GLY A 185 10.66 -14.46 -11.87
CA GLY A 185 11.67 -15.51 -11.76
C GLY A 185 11.35 -16.65 -10.78
N GLU A 186 10.16 -16.67 -10.18
CA GLU A 186 9.74 -17.73 -9.22
C GLU A 186 8.98 -18.90 -9.87
N GLY A 187 8.72 -18.81 -11.16
CA GLY A 187 8.02 -19.83 -11.94
C GLY A 187 7.03 -19.22 -12.92
N GLU A 188 6.74 -19.96 -13.99
CA GLU A 188 5.91 -19.48 -15.10
C GLU A 188 4.46 -19.18 -14.68
N GLU A 189 3.94 -19.83 -13.63
CA GLU A 189 2.55 -19.64 -13.20
C GLU A 189 2.33 -18.35 -12.38
N LEU A 190 3.39 -17.86 -11.71
CA LEU A 190 3.32 -16.67 -10.84
C LEU A 190 3.60 -15.38 -11.61
N ILE A 191 4.35 -15.48 -12.71
CA ILE A 191 4.68 -14.32 -13.53
C ILE A 191 3.53 -13.95 -14.47
N TYR A 192 3.51 -12.68 -14.84
CA TYR A 192 2.53 -12.20 -15.81
C TYR A 192 2.90 -12.64 -17.23
N HIS A 193 1.98 -13.35 -17.87
CA HIS A 193 2.04 -13.68 -19.29
C HIS A 193 1.05 -12.85 -20.09
N SER A 194 1.52 -12.26 -21.19
CA SER A 194 0.63 -11.57 -22.13
C SER A 194 -0.35 -12.55 -22.79
N LYS A 195 -1.50 -12.06 -23.26
CA LYS A 195 -2.54 -12.93 -23.85
C LYS A 195 -2.10 -13.64 -25.14
N GLY A 196 -1.03 -13.23 -25.79
CA GLY A 196 -0.47 -13.94 -26.94
C GLY A 196 0.65 -14.92 -26.61
N HIS A 197 1.10 -14.97 -25.36
CA HIS A 197 2.25 -15.76 -24.94
C HIS A 197 1.90 -17.26 -24.85
N ALA A 198 2.79 -18.13 -25.31
CA ALA A 198 2.55 -19.58 -25.41
C ALA A 198 2.39 -20.27 -24.04
N LEU A 199 3.02 -19.73 -22.99
CA LEU A 199 2.87 -20.24 -21.61
C LEU A 199 1.59 -19.73 -20.93
N ASN A 200 0.83 -18.83 -21.57
CA ASN A 200 -0.44 -18.37 -21.03
C ASN A 200 -1.53 -19.43 -21.26
N PRO A 201 -2.15 -20.00 -20.20
CA PRO A 201 -3.19 -21.01 -20.37
C PRO A 201 -4.42 -20.49 -21.12
N GLY A 202 -4.65 -19.17 -21.12
CA GLY A 202 -5.69 -18.50 -21.87
C GLY A 202 -5.17 -17.79 -23.12
N GLN A 203 -4.28 -18.45 -23.88
CA GLN A 203 -3.70 -17.88 -25.10
C GLN A 203 -4.83 -17.45 -26.06
N ARG A 204 -4.84 -16.17 -26.36
CA ARG A 204 -5.84 -15.52 -27.19
C ARG A 204 -5.41 -15.57 -28.65
N ASP A 205 -6.33 -15.99 -29.50
CA ASP A 205 -6.21 -15.77 -30.93
C ASP A 205 -6.60 -14.32 -31.28
N TRP A 206 -5.76 -13.69 -32.10
CA TRP A 206 -5.91 -12.30 -32.54
C TRP A 206 -6.51 -12.21 -33.95
N THR A 207 -6.94 -13.33 -34.54
CA THR A 207 -7.74 -13.33 -35.77
C THR A 207 -8.94 -12.41 -35.63
N ARG A 208 -9.07 -11.48 -36.58
CA ARG A 208 -10.16 -10.49 -36.59
C ARG A 208 -11.44 -11.04 -37.22
N TYR A 209 -11.30 -12.08 -38.02
CA TYR A 209 -12.38 -12.71 -38.78
C TYR A 209 -12.47 -14.19 -38.39
N GLN A 210 -13.68 -14.73 -38.46
CA GLN A 210 -13.90 -16.15 -38.29
C GLN A 210 -13.71 -16.83 -39.65
N PRO A 211 -12.85 -17.86 -39.77
CA PRO A 211 -12.77 -18.65 -40.99
C PRO A 211 -14.11 -19.37 -41.23
N TRP A 212 -14.42 -19.64 -42.49
CA TRP A 212 -15.59 -20.45 -42.81
C TRP A 212 -15.34 -21.90 -42.39
N GLU A 213 -16.20 -22.46 -41.54
CA GLU A 213 -16.14 -23.86 -41.12
C GLU A 213 -17.16 -24.70 -41.91
N PRO A 214 -16.72 -25.73 -42.68
CA PRO A 214 -17.64 -26.60 -43.41
C PRO A 214 -18.51 -27.41 -42.43
N LYS A 215 -19.78 -27.63 -42.81
CA LYS A 215 -20.64 -28.55 -42.06
C LYS A 215 -20.12 -29.97 -42.23
N LYS A 216 -19.91 -30.70 -41.13
CA LYS A 216 -19.59 -32.13 -41.19
C LYS A 216 -20.81 -32.84 -41.78
N GLU A 217 -20.64 -33.47 -42.94
CA GLU A 217 -21.65 -34.38 -43.48
C GLU A 217 -21.69 -35.63 -42.60
N GLU A 218 -22.87 -35.98 -42.09
CA GLU A 218 -23.07 -37.22 -41.34
C GLU A 218 -22.91 -38.39 -42.32
N ALA A 219 -21.80 -39.11 -42.21
CA ALA A 219 -21.56 -40.32 -43.00
C ALA A 219 -22.68 -41.31 -42.70
N THR A 220 -23.52 -41.56 -43.72
CA THR A 220 -24.67 -42.48 -43.68
C THR A 220 -24.23 -43.91 -43.93
#